data_AF-A0A3Q2VEY1-F1
#
_entry.id   AF-A0A3Q2VEY1-F1
#
_cell.length_a   1.000
_cell.length_b   1.000
_cell.length_c   1.000
_cell.angle_alpha   90.00
_cell.angle_beta   90.00
_cell.angle_gamma   90.00
#
_symmetry.space_group_name_H-M   'P 1'
#
loop_
_entity.id
_entity.type
_entity.pdbx_description
1 polymer ?
#
loop_
_entity_poly.entity_id
_entity_poly.type
_entity_poly.pdbx_seq_one_letter_code
_entity_poly.pdbx_strand_id
1 'polypeptide(L)'
;MPQNEHIELHRKRHGYRLDHHERKRKKESREAHERSHKAKKMIGLKAKLYHKQRHAEKIQMKKTIKMHEQRKTKQKNDDKTPEGAVPAYLLDREGQSRAKVLSNMIKQKRKEKAGKWEVPLPKVRAQGETEVLKVIRTGKRQKKAWKRMVTKVCFVGDGFTRKPPKYERFIRPTGLRFKKAHVTHPELKATFCLPILGVKKNPSSPLYTSLGVITKGTVIEVNVSELGLVTQGGKVIWGESLNSAHLHVLQQSDHSPVFVNDDKISVLTNGYIFLDECSGVYIYCISGYKC
;
A
#
# COMPACT_ATOMS: atom_id res chain seq x y z
N MET A 1 30.18 30.55 -12.16
CA MET A 1 29.34 30.47 -10.95
C MET A 1 29.74 31.60 -10.01
N PRO A 2 28.80 32.30 -9.36
CA PRO A 2 29.17 33.26 -8.32
C PRO A 2 29.85 32.51 -7.17
N GLN A 3 31.01 33.00 -6.74
CA GLN A 3 31.80 32.37 -5.67
C GLN A 3 31.25 32.78 -4.29
N ASN A 4 31.20 31.81 -3.38
CA ASN A 4 30.88 31.99 -1.95
C ASN A 4 29.49 32.60 -1.66
N GLU A 5 29.21 32.93 -0.39
CA GLU A 5 27.99 33.60 0.10
C GLU A 5 27.96 35.12 -0.20
N HIS A 6 28.18 35.47 -1.47
CA HIS A 6 28.25 36.85 -1.94
C HIS A 6 27.00 37.70 -1.59
N ILE A 7 25.80 37.12 -1.49
CA ILE A 7 24.56 37.82 -1.09
C ILE A 7 24.59 38.21 0.39
N GLU A 8 25.07 37.33 1.26
CA GLU A 8 25.19 37.65 2.69
C GLU A 8 26.30 38.68 2.93
N LEU A 9 27.43 38.53 2.23
CA LEU A 9 28.52 39.51 2.25
C LEU A 9 28.04 40.89 1.78
N HIS A 10 27.26 40.94 0.71
CA HIS A 10 26.65 42.19 0.23
C HIS A 10 25.71 42.81 1.27
N ARG A 11 24.87 42.00 1.93
CA ARG A 11 24.00 42.47 3.03
C ARG A 11 24.79 42.95 4.24
N LYS A 12 25.91 42.33 4.58
CA LYS A 12 26.80 42.77 5.66
C LYS A 12 27.50 44.09 5.32
N ARG A 13 27.91 44.29 4.07
CA ARG A 13 28.61 45.49 3.59
C ARG A 13 27.69 46.69 3.32
N HIS A 14 26.56 46.45 2.68
CA HIS A 14 25.66 47.50 2.18
C HIS A 14 24.29 47.50 2.86
N GLY A 15 24.06 46.60 3.81
CA GLY A 15 22.80 46.48 4.52
C GLY A 15 21.67 45.90 3.68
N TYR A 16 20.46 46.04 4.21
CA TYR A 16 19.23 45.80 3.47
C TYR A 16 18.75 47.08 2.78
N ARG A 17 17.87 46.93 1.81
CA ARG A 17 17.11 48.06 1.27
C ARG A 17 16.40 48.80 2.40
N LEU A 18 16.42 50.13 2.36
CA LEU A 18 15.94 50.99 3.47
C LEU A 18 14.50 50.66 3.92
N ASP A 19 13.60 50.30 3.00
CA ASP A 19 12.20 49.96 3.28
C ASP A 19 11.94 48.47 3.57
N HIS A 20 12.98 47.62 3.62
CA HIS A 20 12.85 46.17 3.73
C HIS A 20 12.10 45.75 4.99
N HIS A 21 12.49 46.28 6.15
CA HIS A 21 11.89 45.93 7.44
C HIS A 21 10.44 46.42 7.55
N GLU A 22 10.15 47.61 7.04
CA GLU A 22 8.78 48.11 7.00
C GLU A 22 7.86 47.27 6.11
N ARG A 23 8.35 46.88 4.93
CA ARG A 23 7.61 46.01 4.01
C ARG A 23 7.36 44.64 4.62
N LYS A 24 8.37 44.04 5.26
CA LYS A 24 8.25 42.73 5.93
C LYS A 24 7.22 42.78 7.06
N ARG A 25 7.32 43.78 7.94
CA ARG A 25 6.34 44.02 9.02
C ARG A 25 4.91 44.18 8.48
N LYS A 26 4.72 45.01 7.45
CA LYS A 26 3.41 45.23 6.82
C LYS A 26 2.87 43.97 6.11
N LYS A 27 3.75 43.07 5.64
CA LYS A 27 3.35 41.80 5.01
C LYS A 27 2.89 40.78 6.05
N GLU A 28 3.65 40.60 7.13
CA GLU A 28 3.31 39.69 8.24
C GLU A 28 1.99 40.12 8.91
N SER A 29 1.79 41.42 9.11
CA SER A 29 0.54 41.96 9.65
C SER A 29 -0.68 41.67 8.74
N ARG A 30 -0.53 41.77 7.41
CA ARG A 30 -1.62 41.50 6.44
C ARG A 30 -1.93 40.02 6.24
N GLU A 31 -1.03 39.13 6.64
CA GLU A 31 -1.13 37.70 6.38
C GLU A 31 -2.38 37.06 7.01
N ALA A 32 -2.83 37.51 8.18
CA ALA A 32 -4.06 37.02 8.81
C ALA A 32 -5.31 37.29 7.94
N HIS A 33 -5.42 38.51 7.41
CA HIS A 33 -6.54 38.91 6.54
C HIS A 33 -6.46 38.21 5.18
N GLU A 34 -5.27 38.14 4.58
CA GLU A 34 -5.07 37.41 3.32
C GLU A 34 -5.43 35.93 3.47
N ARG A 35 -5.09 35.29 4.59
CA ARG A 35 -5.44 33.88 4.82
C ARG A 35 -6.95 33.68 4.89
N SER A 36 -7.67 34.53 5.62
CA SER A 36 -9.13 34.49 5.69
C SER A 36 -9.78 34.73 4.31
N HIS A 37 -9.25 35.69 3.56
CA HIS A 37 -9.74 36.00 2.22
C HIS A 37 -9.50 34.86 1.23
N LYS A 38 -8.30 34.28 1.22
CA LYS A 38 -7.95 33.09 0.42
C LYS A 38 -8.86 31.92 0.77
N ALA A 39 -9.14 31.69 2.05
CA ALA A 39 -10.06 30.64 2.48
C ALA A 39 -11.48 30.80 1.91
N LYS A 40 -11.99 32.04 1.83
CA LYS A 40 -13.34 32.35 1.35
C LYS A 40 -13.45 32.40 -0.17
N LYS A 41 -12.41 32.90 -0.85
CA LYS A 41 -12.44 33.16 -2.29
C LYS A 41 -11.92 32.02 -3.16
N MET A 42 -11.11 31.11 -2.61
CA MET A 42 -10.65 29.97 -3.40
C MET A 42 -11.79 29.00 -3.64
N ILE A 43 -11.90 28.51 -4.88
CA ILE A 43 -12.96 27.61 -5.31
C ILE A 43 -12.33 26.31 -5.86
N GLY A 44 -13.07 25.21 -5.76
CA GLY A 44 -12.69 23.93 -6.36
C GLY A 44 -11.49 23.24 -5.70
N LEU A 45 -10.61 22.65 -6.51
CA LEU A 45 -9.48 21.86 -6.01
C LEU A 45 -8.49 22.70 -5.19
N LYS A 46 -8.29 23.97 -5.56
CA LYS A 46 -7.40 24.89 -4.85
C LYS A 46 -7.88 25.14 -3.41
N ALA A 47 -9.19 25.27 -3.21
CA ALA A 47 -9.78 25.41 -1.88
C ALA A 47 -9.55 24.16 -1.03
N LYS A 48 -9.80 22.97 -1.60
CA LYS A 48 -9.60 21.68 -0.92
C LYS A 48 -8.15 21.49 -0.48
N LEU A 49 -7.18 21.77 -1.37
CA LEU A 49 -5.75 21.70 -1.04
C LEU A 49 -5.36 22.68 0.06
N TYR A 50 -5.84 23.92 -0.02
CA TYR A 50 -5.60 24.93 1.00
C TYR A 50 -6.14 24.52 2.37
N HIS A 51 -7.38 24.02 2.45
CA HIS A 51 -7.93 23.55 3.72
C HIS A 51 -7.19 22.33 4.27
N LYS A 52 -6.75 21.39 3.41
CA LYS A 52 -5.92 20.25 3.81
C LYS A 52 -4.59 20.70 4.41
N GLN A 53 -3.92 21.66 3.78
CA GLN A 53 -2.69 22.26 4.31
C GLN A 53 -2.92 22.94 5.66
N ARG A 54 -3.97 23.78 5.76
CA ARG A 54 -4.30 24.48 7.02
C ARG A 54 -4.68 23.53 8.15
N HIS A 55 -5.31 22.40 7.85
CA HIS A 55 -5.61 21.36 8.83
C HIS A 55 -4.33 20.71 9.36
N ALA A 56 -3.37 20.39 8.49
CA ALA A 56 -2.07 19.84 8.87
C ALA A 56 -1.27 20.83 9.75
N GLU A 57 -1.21 22.12 9.37
CA GLU A 57 -0.55 23.17 10.15
C GLU A 57 -1.17 23.33 11.55
N LYS A 58 -2.51 23.28 11.66
CA LYS A 58 -3.20 23.32 12.96
C LYS A 58 -2.84 22.12 13.84
N ILE A 59 -2.78 20.92 13.26
CA ILE A 59 -2.39 19.70 13.99
C ILE A 59 -0.94 19.79 14.46
N GLN A 60 -0.03 20.24 13.59
CA GLN A 60 1.38 20.42 13.94
C GLN A 60 1.53 21.39 15.11
N MET A 61 0.91 22.58 15.03
CA MET A 61 0.94 23.56 16.11
C MET A 61 0.35 23.02 17.42
N LYS A 62 -0.79 22.32 17.35
CA LYS A 62 -1.38 21.66 18.53
C LYS A 62 -0.43 20.64 19.16
N LYS A 63 0.25 19.82 18.36
CA LYS A 63 1.24 18.84 18.83
C LYS A 63 2.44 19.54 19.47
N THR A 64 2.94 20.63 18.87
CA THR A 64 4.08 21.40 19.42
C THR A 64 3.72 22.08 20.74
N ILE A 65 2.54 22.68 20.84
CA ILE A 65 2.05 23.28 22.08
C ILE A 65 1.92 22.21 23.17
N LYS A 66 1.27 21.08 22.86
CA LYS A 66 1.12 19.96 23.79
C LYS A 66 2.47 19.40 24.26
N MET A 67 3.43 19.24 23.37
CA MET A 67 4.79 18.79 23.70
C MET A 67 5.49 19.77 24.64
N HIS A 68 5.33 21.08 24.42
CA HIS A 68 5.93 22.11 25.27
C HIS A 68 5.25 22.19 26.65
N GLU A 69 3.93 22.05 26.72
CA GLU A 69 3.18 21.94 27.99
C GLU A 69 3.61 20.71 28.78
N GLN A 70 3.70 19.54 28.13
CA GLN A 70 4.17 18.30 28.75
C GLN A 70 5.64 18.37 29.19
N ARG A 71 6.49 19.14 28.51
CA ARG A 71 7.88 19.36 28.95
C ARG A 71 7.96 20.26 30.16
N LYS A 72 7.11 21.28 30.24
CA LYS A 72 7.04 22.24 31.36
C LYS A 72 6.52 21.57 32.62
N THR A 73 5.50 20.75 32.48
CA THR A 73 4.97 19.94 33.58
C THR A 73 5.74 18.64 33.63
N LYS A 74 6.77 18.55 34.48
CA LYS A 74 7.33 17.25 34.87
C LYS A 74 6.25 16.48 35.63
N GLN A 75 5.34 15.83 34.91
CA GLN A 75 4.61 14.72 35.50
C GLN A 75 5.71 13.69 35.81
N LYS A 76 5.95 13.44 37.11
CA LYS A 76 6.51 12.16 37.49
C LYS A 76 5.59 11.14 36.81
N ASN A 77 6.14 10.23 36.02
CA ASN A 77 5.38 9.09 35.59
C ASN A 77 4.95 8.38 36.88
N ASP A 78 3.72 8.64 37.33
CA ASP A 78 3.01 7.80 38.31
C ASP A 78 2.48 6.53 37.61
N ASP A 79 3.14 6.12 36.52
CA ASP A 79 3.28 4.70 36.25
C ASP A 79 4.03 4.13 37.44
N LYS A 80 3.25 3.71 38.45
CA LYS A 80 3.61 2.57 39.28
C LYS A 80 4.32 1.62 38.34
N THR A 81 5.62 1.45 38.57
CA THR A 81 6.47 0.47 37.91
C THR A 81 5.59 -0.74 37.61
N PRO A 82 5.33 -1.11 36.35
CA PRO A 82 4.51 -2.27 36.07
C PRO A 82 5.08 -3.40 36.92
N GLU A 83 4.25 -3.97 37.78
CA GLU A 83 4.65 -4.84 38.89
C GLU A 83 5.33 -6.10 38.29
N GLY A 84 6.64 -6.01 38.11
CA GLY A 84 7.43 -6.94 37.30
C GLY A 84 8.59 -6.23 36.63
N ALA A 85 9.70 -6.05 37.37
CA ALA A 85 10.98 -5.68 36.78
C ALA A 85 11.39 -6.75 35.75
N VAL A 86 11.30 -6.40 34.49
CA VAL A 86 11.69 -7.26 33.37
C VAL A 86 13.19 -7.04 33.09
N PRO A 87 14.00 -8.10 32.94
CA PRO A 87 15.42 -7.97 32.59
C PRO A 87 15.65 -7.11 31.34
N ALA A 88 16.79 -6.42 31.25
CA ALA A 88 17.07 -5.42 30.20
C ALA A 88 16.87 -5.95 28.76
N TYR A 89 17.12 -7.25 28.51
CA TYR A 89 16.95 -7.91 27.22
C TYR A 89 15.48 -8.21 26.84
N LEU A 90 14.53 -7.94 27.73
CA LEU A 90 13.08 -8.15 27.54
C LEU A 90 12.29 -6.84 27.60
N LEU A 91 12.95 -5.69 27.84
CA LEU A 91 12.30 -4.36 27.91
C LEU A 91 11.75 -3.87 26.56
N ASP A 92 12.41 -4.24 25.46
CA ASP A 92 12.03 -3.82 24.09
C ASP A 92 11.05 -4.79 23.39
N ARG A 93 10.66 -5.89 24.07
CA ARG A 93 9.61 -6.78 23.59
C ARG A 93 8.30 -6.35 24.22
N GLU A 94 7.35 -5.85 23.43
CA GLU A 94 5.96 -5.60 23.88
C GLU A 94 5.37 -6.91 24.45
N GLY A 95 5.46 -7.06 25.78
CA GLY A 95 5.01 -8.24 26.50
C GLY A 95 3.49 -8.28 26.52
N GLN A 96 2.90 -9.14 25.71
CA GLN A 96 1.48 -9.47 25.81
C GLN A 96 1.25 -10.20 27.14
N SER A 97 0.73 -9.52 28.16
CA SER A 97 0.44 -10.08 29.49
C SER A 97 -0.59 -11.21 29.39
N ARG A 98 -0.14 -12.47 29.28
CA ARG A 98 -1.01 -13.64 29.06
C ARG A 98 -1.02 -14.65 30.21
N ALA A 99 -0.47 -14.34 31.38
CA ALA A 99 -0.36 -15.35 32.44
C ALA A 99 -1.72 -15.85 32.98
N LYS A 100 -2.75 -14.98 33.13
CA LYS A 100 -4.06 -15.39 33.67
C LYS A 100 -5.08 -15.84 32.62
N VAL A 101 -4.77 -15.67 31.33
CA VAL A 101 -5.67 -16.04 30.20
C VAL A 101 -5.34 -17.43 29.65
N LEU A 102 -4.18 -18.02 30.00
CA LEU A 102 -3.72 -19.32 29.47
C LEU A 102 -4.57 -20.51 29.93
N SER A 103 -5.04 -20.54 31.19
CA SER A 103 -5.81 -21.68 31.73
C SER A 103 -7.23 -21.75 31.17
N ASN A 104 -7.88 -20.60 30.94
CA ASN A 104 -9.17 -20.51 30.25
C ASN A 104 -9.02 -20.69 28.72
N MET A 105 -7.91 -20.22 28.12
CA MET A 105 -7.59 -20.47 26.71
C MET A 105 -7.33 -21.95 26.40
N ILE A 106 -6.78 -22.75 27.31
CA ILE A 106 -6.59 -24.19 27.08
C ILE A 106 -7.94 -24.92 27.04
N LYS A 107 -8.90 -24.51 27.90
CA LYS A 107 -10.27 -25.03 27.89
C LYS A 107 -11.05 -24.56 26.65
N GLN A 108 -10.87 -23.32 26.21
CA GLN A 108 -11.41 -22.81 24.94
C GLN A 108 -10.76 -23.51 23.73
N LYS A 109 -9.43 -23.69 23.69
CA LYS A 109 -8.70 -24.40 22.62
C LYS A 109 -9.14 -25.86 22.44
N ARG A 110 -9.58 -26.54 23.51
CA ARG A 110 -10.16 -27.89 23.43
C ARG A 110 -11.58 -27.88 22.84
N LYS A 111 -12.39 -26.84 23.11
CA LYS A 111 -13.74 -26.66 22.55
C LYS A 111 -13.76 -26.07 21.13
N GLU A 112 -12.76 -25.29 20.74
CA GLU A 112 -12.68 -24.59 19.44
C GLU A 112 -11.99 -25.42 18.32
N LYS A 113 -11.57 -26.66 18.59
CA LYS A 113 -10.78 -27.49 17.67
C LYS A 113 -11.45 -27.76 16.31
N ALA A 114 -12.77 -27.60 16.23
CA ALA A 114 -13.54 -27.79 15.00
C ALA A 114 -13.86 -26.49 14.22
N GLY A 115 -13.72 -25.31 14.85
CA GLY A 115 -14.15 -24.03 14.26
C GLY A 115 -13.03 -23.03 13.93
N LYS A 116 -11.76 -23.41 14.10
CA LYS A 116 -10.63 -22.46 14.12
C LYS A 116 -9.80 -22.34 12.85
N TRP A 117 -10.06 -23.14 11.84
CA TRP A 117 -9.32 -23.07 10.57
C TRP A 117 -10.01 -22.14 9.56
N GLU A 118 -10.64 -21.08 10.06
CA GLU A 118 -11.23 -20.07 9.20
C GLU A 118 -10.14 -19.17 8.63
N VAL A 119 -10.13 -19.10 7.31
CA VAL A 119 -9.25 -18.21 6.56
C VAL A 119 -9.67 -16.75 6.85
N PRO A 120 -8.76 -15.77 6.93
CA PRO A 120 -9.09 -14.39 7.33
C PRO A 120 -10.22 -13.73 6.52
N LEU A 121 -10.44 -14.16 5.29
CA LEU A 121 -11.61 -13.81 4.48
C LEU A 121 -12.40 -15.07 4.10
N PRO A 122 -13.44 -15.46 4.88
CA PRO A 122 -14.23 -16.66 4.60
C PRO A 122 -15.25 -16.43 3.49
N LYS A 123 -15.89 -15.26 3.46
CA LYS A 123 -16.91 -14.89 2.46
C LYS A 123 -16.44 -13.68 1.65
N VAL A 124 -16.40 -13.84 0.33
CA VAL A 124 -16.04 -12.77 -0.61
C VAL A 124 -17.20 -12.51 -1.56
N ARG A 125 -17.26 -11.29 -2.10
CA ARG A 125 -18.20 -10.92 -3.17
C ARG A 125 -18.07 -11.92 -4.32
N ALA A 126 -19.19 -12.54 -4.70
CA ALA A 126 -19.25 -13.37 -5.89
C ALA A 126 -18.91 -12.53 -7.13
N GLN A 127 -18.07 -13.06 -8.01
CA GLN A 127 -17.75 -12.41 -9.28
C GLN A 127 -18.61 -13.02 -10.39
N GLY A 128 -19.27 -12.15 -11.17
CA GLY A 128 -19.99 -12.58 -12.36
C GLY A 128 -19.02 -13.05 -13.45
N GLU A 129 -19.41 -14.06 -14.22
CA GLU A 129 -18.57 -14.58 -15.31
C GLU A 129 -18.23 -13.51 -16.34
N THR A 130 -19.14 -12.57 -16.59
CA THR A 130 -18.96 -11.45 -17.52
C THR A 130 -17.87 -10.48 -17.06
N GLU A 131 -17.65 -10.35 -15.76
CA GLU A 131 -16.61 -9.50 -15.17
C GLU A 131 -15.21 -10.10 -15.38
N VAL A 132 -15.10 -11.43 -15.23
CA VAL A 132 -13.82 -12.16 -15.30
C VAL A 132 -13.46 -12.56 -16.73
N LEU A 133 -14.46 -12.90 -17.56
CA LEU A 133 -14.29 -13.48 -18.88
C LEU A 133 -14.93 -12.60 -19.95
N LYS A 134 -14.12 -11.70 -20.53
CA LYS A 134 -14.53 -10.86 -21.66
C LYS A 134 -14.67 -11.69 -22.93
N VAL A 135 -15.78 -11.52 -23.66
CA VAL A 135 -16.01 -12.18 -24.95
C VAL A 135 -15.11 -11.56 -26.02
N ILE A 136 -14.39 -12.39 -26.78
CA ILE A 136 -13.65 -11.96 -27.98
C ILE A 136 -14.40 -12.45 -29.22
N ARG A 137 -14.74 -11.52 -30.10
CA ARG A 137 -15.26 -11.81 -31.43
C ARG A 137 -14.09 -12.09 -32.40
N THR A 138 -14.31 -12.98 -33.36
CA THR A 138 -13.29 -13.43 -34.32
C THR A 138 -13.84 -13.50 -35.75
N GLY A 139 -12.94 -13.40 -36.73
CA GLY A 139 -13.22 -13.41 -38.17
C GLY A 139 -13.46 -12.02 -38.75
N LYS A 140 -13.36 -11.87 -40.09
CA LYS A 140 -13.49 -10.58 -40.79
C LYS A 140 -14.78 -9.83 -40.45
N ARG A 141 -15.90 -10.57 -40.35
CA ARG A 141 -17.23 -10.02 -39.98
C ARG A 141 -17.55 -10.09 -38.48
N GLN A 142 -16.61 -10.54 -37.64
CA GLN A 142 -16.75 -10.58 -36.17
C GLN A 142 -17.99 -11.34 -35.62
N LYS A 143 -18.54 -12.32 -36.37
CA LYS A 143 -19.73 -13.08 -35.95
C LYS A 143 -19.45 -14.20 -34.94
N LYS A 144 -18.18 -14.65 -34.80
CA LYS A 144 -17.81 -15.81 -33.98
C LYS A 144 -17.32 -15.38 -32.59
N ALA A 145 -18.03 -15.75 -31.53
CA ALA A 145 -17.79 -15.29 -30.15
C ALA A 145 -17.38 -16.41 -29.16
N TRP A 146 -16.66 -17.42 -29.63
CA TRP A 146 -16.32 -18.63 -28.85
C TRP A 146 -15.13 -18.43 -27.89
N LYS A 147 -14.29 -17.41 -28.13
CA LYS A 147 -13.11 -17.10 -27.32
C LYS A 147 -13.46 -16.20 -26.13
N ARG A 148 -12.77 -16.43 -25.00
CA ARG A 148 -12.91 -15.66 -23.76
C ARG A 148 -11.55 -15.17 -23.30
N MET A 149 -11.42 -13.88 -23.00
CA MET A 149 -10.22 -13.28 -22.42
C MET A 149 -10.41 -13.14 -20.91
N VAL A 150 -9.42 -13.58 -20.14
CA VAL A 150 -9.36 -13.29 -18.70
C VAL A 150 -8.97 -11.82 -18.51
N THR A 151 -9.81 -11.08 -17.79
CA THR A 151 -9.61 -9.64 -17.48
C THR A 151 -8.94 -9.40 -16.14
N LYS A 152 -8.95 -10.41 -15.25
CA LYS A 152 -8.36 -10.34 -13.92
C LYS A 152 -6.92 -10.87 -13.93
N VAL A 153 -6.20 -10.57 -12.86
CA VAL A 153 -4.86 -11.08 -12.58
C VAL A 153 -4.87 -12.61 -12.62
N CYS A 154 -3.86 -13.20 -13.25
CA CYS A 154 -3.69 -14.65 -13.30
C CYS A 154 -2.26 -15.07 -12.99
N PHE A 155 -2.13 -16.23 -12.36
CA PHE A 155 -0.87 -16.94 -12.24
C PHE A 155 -0.79 -18.00 -13.31
N VAL A 156 0.40 -18.13 -13.88
CA VAL A 156 0.72 -19.09 -14.91
C VAL A 156 2.09 -19.65 -14.56
N GLY A 157 2.20 -20.97 -14.40
CA GLY A 157 3.45 -21.62 -14.03
C GLY A 157 4.55 -21.41 -15.07
N ASP A 158 5.81 -21.61 -14.66
CA ASP A 158 6.98 -21.28 -15.48
C ASP A 158 7.10 -22.12 -16.76
N GLY A 159 6.53 -23.33 -16.80
CA GLY A 159 6.48 -24.19 -17.99
C GLY A 159 5.34 -23.88 -18.96
N PHE A 160 4.71 -22.71 -18.91
CA PHE A 160 3.53 -22.43 -19.74
C PHE A 160 3.88 -22.03 -21.17
N THR A 161 3.54 -22.92 -22.10
CA THR A 161 3.51 -22.64 -23.53
C THR A 161 2.09 -22.33 -24.00
N ARG A 162 1.92 -21.26 -24.80
CA ARG A 162 0.60 -20.93 -25.37
C ARG A 162 0.16 -22.02 -26.34
N LYS A 163 -1.12 -22.39 -26.28
CA LYS A 163 -1.73 -23.29 -27.28
C LYS A 163 -1.87 -22.54 -28.62
N PRO A 164 -1.88 -23.26 -29.77
CA PRO A 164 -2.14 -22.63 -31.05
C PRO A 164 -3.46 -21.83 -31.05
N PRO A 165 -3.54 -20.66 -31.71
CA PRO A 165 -4.70 -19.76 -31.61
C PRO A 165 -6.04 -20.39 -32.00
N LYS A 166 -6.02 -21.46 -32.81
CA LYS A 166 -7.23 -22.19 -33.21
C LYS A 166 -7.84 -23.03 -32.07
N TYR A 167 -7.01 -23.51 -31.13
CA TYR A 167 -7.44 -24.37 -30.01
C TYR A 167 -7.50 -23.62 -28.67
N GLU A 168 -6.98 -22.39 -28.60
CA GLU A 168 -7.06 -21.55 -27.41
C GLU A 168 -8.44 -20.88 -27.28
N ARG A 169 -9.27 -21.38 -26.35
CA ARG A 169 -10.56 -20.78 -25.99
C ARG A 169 -10.42 -19.70 -24.92
N PHE A 170 -9.69 -19.99 -23.85
CA PHE A 170 -9.44 -19.07 -22.73
C PHE A 170 -8.07 -18.41 -22.89
N ILE A 171 -8.06 -17.10 -23.12
CA ILE A 171 -6.85 -16.32 -23.34
C ILE A 171 -6.46 -15.62 -22.04
N ARG A 172 -5.26 -15.94 -21.56
CA ARG A 172 -4.64 -15.26 -20.41
C ARG A 172 -3.58 -14.27 -20.91
N PRO A 173 -3.86 -12.96 -20.96
CA PRO A 173 -2.91 -11.99 -21.53
C PRO A 173 -1.65 -11.90 -20.68
N THR A 174 -0.49 -11.67 -21.32
CA THR A 174 0.82 -11.63 -20.64
C THR A 174 0.93 -10.49 -19.62
N GLY A 175 0.34 -9.33 -19.90
CA GLY A 175 0.33 -8.19 -18.96
C GLY A 175 -0.53 -8.39 -17.70
N LEU A 176 -1.26 -9.51 -17.59
CA LEU A 176 -1.97 -9.89 -16.36
C LEU A 176 -1.38 -11.13 -15.70
N ARG A 177 -0.21 -11.62 -16.17
CA ARG A 177 0.47 -12.78 -15.61
C ARG A 177 1.49 -12.34 -14.58
N PHE A 178 1.20 -12.59 -13.32
CA PHE A 178 2.09 -12.24 -12.23
C PHE A 178 2.78 -13.48 -11.68
N LYS A 179 4.07 -13.35 -11.35
CA LYS A 179 4.89 -14.41 -10.78
C LYS A 179 5.22 -14.20 -9.30
N LYS A 180 5.06 -12.98 -8.79
CA LYS A 180 5.38 -12.60 -7.42
C LYS A 180 4.16 -11.99 -6.72
N ALA A 181 4.14 -12.10 -5.40
CA ALA A 181 3.10 -11.60 -4.54
C ALA A 181 3.73 -10.81 -3.37
N HIS A 182 3.12 -9.69 -3.02
CA HIS A 182 3.41 -9.03 -1.75
C HIS A 182 2.63 -9.73 -0.63
N VAL A 183 3.37 -10.33 0.30
CA VAL A 183 2.85 -11.09 1.44
C VAL A 183 3.16 -10.34 2.72
N THR A 184 2.16 -10.20 3.58
CA THR A 184 2.31 -9.57 4.90
C THR A 184 2.24 -10.63 5.99
N HIS A 185 3.28 -10.75 6.82
CA HIS A 185 3.23 -11.63 7.98
C HIS A 185 2.60 -10.90 9.17
N PRO A 186 1.46 -11.38 9.73
CA PRO A 186 0.72 -10.65 10.76
C PRO A 186 1.51 -10.47 12.06
N GLU A 187 2.38 -11.43 12.43
CA GLU A 187 3.15 -11.33 13.69
C GLU A 187 4.36 -10.38 13.56
N LEU A 188 5.14 -10.49 12.49
CA LEU A 188 6.31 -9.64 12.23
C LEU A 188 5.95 -8.23 11.75
N LYS A 189 4.70 -8.01 11.29
CA LYS A 189 4.22 -6.76 10.68
C LYS A 189 5.13 -6.27 9.54
N ALA A 190 5.76 -7.22 8.84
CA ALA A 190 6.67 -6.98 7.71
C ALA A 190 6.07 -7.52 6.41
N THR A 191 6.48 -6.93 5.28
CA THR A 191 6.00 -7.28 3.95
C THR A 191 7.12 -7.84 3.08
N PHE A 192 6.88 -8.96 2.40
CA PHE A 192 7.86 -9.66 1.57
C PHE A 192 7.35 -9.80 0.14
N CYS A 193 8.24 -9.72 -0.86
CA CYS A 193 7.91 -9.89 -2.28
C CYS A 193 8.31 -11.29 -2.73
N LEU A 194 7.45 -12.27 -2.47
CA LEU A 194 7.78 -13.69 -2.62
C LEU A 194 7.21 -14.25 -3.93
N PRO A 195 7.88 -15.23 -4.58
CA PRO A 195 7.38 -15.84 -5.80
C PRO A 195 6.20 -16.78 -5.52
N ILE A 196 5.19 -16.73 -6.39
CA ILE A 196 4.00 -17.58 -6.36
C ILE A 196 4.38 -18.95 -6.94
N LEU A 197 4.04 -20.01 -6.22
CA LEU A 197 4.21 -21.40 -6.67
C LEU A 197 2.95 -21.89 -7.40
N GLY A 198 1.77 -21.53 -6.90
CA GLY A 198 0.51 -22.03 -7.42
C GLY A 198 -0.73 -21.33 -6.87
N VAL A 199 -1.87 -21.60 -7.52
CA VAL A 199 -3.19 -21.20 -7.02
C VAL A 199 -3.89 -22.45 -6.50
N LYS A 200 -4.21 -22.46 -5.20
CA LYS A 200 -4.79 -23.64 -4.55
C LYS A 200 -6.30 -23.67 -4.63
N LYS A 201 -6.94 -22.53 -4.33
CA LYS A 201 -8.41 -22.45 -4.29
C LYS A 201 -8.87 -21.04 -4.59
N ASN A 202 -9.74 -20.89 -5.60
CA ASN A 202 -10.51 -19.68 -5.81
C ASN A 202 -11.92 -19.85 -5.19
N PRO A 203 -12.43 -18.89 -4.40
CA PRO A 203 -13.72 -18.99 -3.73
C PRO A 203 -14.93 -18.93 -4.67
N SER A 204 -14.79 -18.35 -5.87
CA SER A 204 -15.92 -18.18 -6.81
C SER A 204 -16.19 -19.44 -7.63
N SER A 205 -15.15 -20.07 -8.21
CA SER A 205 -15.31 -21.30 -8.97
C SER A 205 -14.02 -22.13 -9.05
N PRO A 206 -14.12 -23.47 -9.18
CA PRO A 206 -12.95 -24.33 -9.42
C PRO A 206 -12.30 -24.06 -10.77
N LEU A 207 -13.07 -23.65 -11.78
CA LEU A 207 -12.58 -23.29 -13.11
C LEU A 207 -11.56 -22.16 -13.02
N TYR A 208 -11.80 -21.17 -12.17
CA TYR A 208 -10.87 -20.07 -11.94
C TYR A 208 -9.58 -20.53 -11.24
N THR A 209 -9.65 -21.54 -10.36
CA THR A 209 -8.45 -22.19 -9.80
C THR A 209 -7.61 -22.81 -10.92
N SER A 210 -8.21 -23.60 -11.82
CA SER A 210 -7.50 -24.23 -12.95
C SER A 210 -6.94 -23.23 -13.95
N LEU A 211 -7.65 -22.12 -14.17
CA LEU A 211 -7.15 -21.02 -15.01
C LEU A 211 -6.06 -20.19 -14.31
N GLY A 212 -5.90 -20.32 -12.98
CA GLY A 212 -4.99 -19.55 -12.17
C GLY A 212 -5.45 -18.11 -11.93
N VAL A 213 -6.75 -17.82 -11.99
CA VAL A 213 -7.28 -16.46 -11.77
C VAL A 213 -7.18 -16.10 -10.29
N ILE A 214 -6.50 -15.00 -9.99
CA ILE A 214 -6.32 -14.46 -8.65
C ILE A 214 -7.34 -13.34 -8.44
N THR A 215 -8.23 -13.59 -7.50
CA THR A 215 -9.30 -12.68 -7.06
C THR A 215 -9.25 -12.54 -5.54
N LYS A 216 -9.92 -11.55 -4.96
CA LYS A 216 -9.97 -11.42 -3.50
C LYS A 216 -10.43 -12.75 -2.85
N GLY A 217 -9.72 -13.20 -1.83
CA GLY A 217 -10.01 -14.47 -1.13
C GLY A 217 -9.49 -15.73 -1.81
N THR A 218 -8.75 -15.62 -2.92
CA THR A 218 -8.05 -16.76 -3.53
C THR A 218 -6.91 -17.20 -2.61
N VAL A 219 -6.80 -18.50 -2.38
CA VAL A 219 -5.70 -19.12 -1.65
C VAL A 219 -4.59 -19.46 -2.64
N ILE A 220 -3.41 -18.88 -2.42
CA ILE A 220 -2.21 -19.07 -3.24
C ILE A 220 -1.11 -19.75 -2.43
N GLU A 221 -0.30 -20.55 -3.09
CA GLU A 221 0.92 -21.13 -2.53
C GLU A 221 2.09 -20.23 -2.92
N VAL A 222 2.89 -19.85 -1.94
CA VAL A 222 3.98 -18.90 -2.10
C VAL A 222 5.26 -19.50 -1.52
N ASN A 223 6.39 -19.22 -2.17
CA ASN A 223 7.68 -19.67 -1.68
C ASN A 223 8.11 -18.84 -0.46
N VAL A 224 8.35 -19.50 0.67
CA VAL A 224 8.75 -18.85 1.95
C VAL A 224 10.21 -19.11 2.33
N SER A 225 11.04 -19.59 1.39
CA SER A 225 12.46 -19.87 1.65
C SER A 225 13.23 -18.67 2.19
N GLU A 226 12.88 -17.44 1.79
CA GLU A 226 13.51 -16.20 2.28
C GLU A 226 13.18 -15.90 3.75
N LEU A 227 12.09 -16.45 4.31
CA LEU A 227 11.72 -16.25 5.71
C LEU A 227 12.49 -17.17 6.66
N GLY A 228 13.18 -18.19 6.15
CA GLY A 228 13.97 -19.11 6.97
C GLY A 228 13.14 -19.88 8.01
N LEU A 229 11.86 -20.15 7.72
CA LEU A 229 10.99 -20.89 8.63
C LEU A 229 11.42 -22.36 8.69
N VAL A 230 11.60 -22.87 9.91
CA VAL A 230 12.04 -24.24 10.16
C VAL A 230 11.04 -24.92 11.09
N THR A 231 10.69 -26.17 10.77
CA THR A 231 9.84 -26.99 11.64
C THR A 231 10.61 -27.45 12.88
N GLN A 232 9.93 -27.89 13.93
CA GLN A 232 10.58 -28.45 15.13
C GLN A 232 11.51 -29.63 14.83
N GLY A 233 11.31 -30.32 13.70
CA GLY A 233 12.17 -31.40 13.21
C GLY A 233 13.33 -30.94 12.32
N GLY A 234 13.67 -29.64 12.27
CA GLY A 234 14.81 -29.11 11.51
C GLY A 234 14.60 -29.03 9.99
N LYS A 235 13.42 -29.42 9.47
CA LYS A 235 13.11 -29.30 8.04
C LYS A 235 12.72 -27.87 7.70
N VAL A 236 13.35 -27.32 6.66
CA VAL A 236 13.07 -25.98 6.12
C VAL A 236 11.73 -25.99 5.39
N ILE A 237 10.89 -25.00 5.69
CA ILE A 237 9.63 -24.76 5.01
C ILE A 237 9.90 -23.86 3.80
N TRP A 238 9.46 -24.30 2.63
CA TRP A 238 9.64 -23.56 1.38
C TRP A 238 8.31 -23.21 0.71
N GLY A 239 7.17 -23.68 1.22
CA GLY A 239 5.85 -23.37 0.65
C GLY A 239 4.81 -23.15 1.74
N GLU A 240 4.10 -22.02 1.67
CA GLU A 240 2.99 -21.70 2.58
C GLU A 240 1.75 -21.25 1.79
N SER A 241 0.57 -21.62 2.30
CA SER A 241 -0.72 -21.22 1.73
C SER A 241 -1.19 -19.91 2.34
N LEU A 242 -1.44 -18.91 1.49
CA LEU A 242 -1.83 -17.57 1.90
C LEU A 242 -3.14 -17.16 1.23
N ASN A 243 -3.98 -16.44 1.96
CA ASN A 243 -5.19 -15.85 1.39
C ASN A 243 -4.89 -14.47 0.81
N SER A 244 -5.35 -14.22 -0.42
CA SER A 244 -5.33 -12.91 -1.04
C SER A 244 -6.40 -11.99 -0.45
N ALA A 245 -6.21 -11.60 0.82
CA ALA A 245 -7.08 -10.66 1.50
C ALA A 245 -6.75 -9.20 1.15
N HIS A 246 -5.46 -8.95 0.94
CA HIS A 246 -4.86 -7.66 0.58
C HIS A 246 -3.66 -7.86 -0.35
N LEU A 247 -3.86 -8.60 -1.45
CA LEU A 247 -2.80 -8.81 -2.43
C LEU A 247 -2.67 -7.55 -3.30
N HIS A 248 -1.70 -6.69 -2.99
CA HIS A 248 -1.21 -5.69 -3.94
C HIS A 248 -0.31 -6.43 -4.93
N VAL A 249 -0.77 -6.65 -6.16
CA VAL A 249 0.02 -7.33 -7.18
C VAL A 249 0.63 -6.26 -8.09
N LEU A 250 1.90 -5.94 -7.87
CA LEU A 250 2.66 -4.99 -8.69
C LEU A 250 3.49 -5.76 -9.71
N GLN A 251 3.45 -5.32 -10.97
CA GLN A 251 4.32 -5.83 -12.02
C GLN A 251 5.51 -4.88 -12.10
N GLN A 252 6.71 -5.35 -11.78
CA GLN A 252 7.92 -4.72 -12.30
C GLN A 252 8.05 -5.17 -13.76
N SER A 253 7.82 -4.24 -14.69
CA SER A 253 8.19 -4.42 -16.09
C SER A 253 9.56 -3.80 -16.31
N ASP A 254 10.58 -4.63 -16.53
CA ASP A 254 11.96 -4.21 -16.86
C ASP A 254 12.11 -3.67 -18.29
N HIS A 255 11.02 -3.22 -18.91
CA HIS A 255 11.02 -2.60 -20.24
C HIS A 255 10.21 -1.32 -20.21
N SER A 256 10.85 -0.24 -20.68
CA SER A 256 10.28 1.08 -20.87
C SER A 256 8.99 1.02 -21.71
N PRO A 257 7.87 1.61 -21.24
CA PRO A 257 6.66 1.67 -22.05
C PRO A 257 6.75 2.85 -23.03
N VAL A 258 6.91 2.56 -24.32
CA VAL A 258 6.57 3.50 -25.39
C VAL A 258 5.07 3.34 -25.68
N PHE A 259 4.29 4.37 -25.37
CA PHE A 259 2.92 4.51 -25.88
C PHE A 259 2.78 5.88 -26.57
N VAL A 260 2.29 5.83 -27.80
CA VAL A 260 2.00 6.98 -28.67
C VAL A 260 0.49 6.96 -28.95
N ASN A 261 -0.26 7.92 -28.40
CA ASN A 261 -0.95 8.96 -29.19
C ASN A 261 -1.77 9.93 -28.33
N ASP A 262 -1.45 11.20 -28.60
CA ASP A 262 -2.19 12.47 -28.65
C ASP A 262 -2.78 13.15 -27.40
N ASP A 263 -2.25 14.36 -27.22
CA ASP A 263 -2.61 15.50 -26.40
C ASP A 263 -2.25 15.51 -24.90
N LYS A 264 -1.05 16.08 -24.68
CA LYS A 264 -0.44 16.65 -23.45
C LYS A 264 0.73 15.84 -22.88
N ILE A 265 1.91 16.24 -23.34
CA ILE A 265 3.22 15.88 -22.80
C ILE A 265 3.35 16.42 -21.37
N SER A 266 3.40 15.53 -20.38
CA SER A 266 4.06 15.80 -19.10
C SER A 266 4.82 14.56 -18.67
N VAL A 267 6.15 14.65 -18.68
CA VAL A 267 7.07 13.62 -18.20
C VAL A 267 6.87 13.46 -16.70
N LEU A 268 6.33 12.32 -16.26
CA LEU A 268 6.30 11.91 -14.86
C LEU A 268 7.33 10.78 -14.69
N THR A 269 8.53 11.14 -14.28
CA THR A 269 9.50 10.19 -13.74
C THR A 269 8.92 9.55 -12.47
N ASN A 270 8.79 8.22 -12.49
CA ASN A 270 8.44 7.33 -11.37
C ASN A 270 7.27 7.79 -10.48
N GLY A 271 6.04 7.64 -10.99
CA GLY A 271 4.81 7.78 -10.21
C GLY A 271 4.02 6.47 -10.12
N TYR A 272 3.74 5.99 -8.91
CA TYR A 272 2.81 4.88 -8.65
C TYR A 272 1.36 5.35 -8.88
N ILE A 273 0.60 4.63 -9.71
CA ILE A 273 -0.83 4.87 -9.92
C ILE A 273 -1.63 3.95 -8.99
N PHE A 274 -2.29 4.55 -7.98
CA PHE A 274 -3.27 3.86 -7.15
C PHE A 274 -4.65 3.91 -7.80
N LEU A 275 -5.23 2.74 -8.11
CA LEU A 275 -6.64 2.59 -8.48
C LEU A 275 -7.37 1.93 -7.32
N ASP A 276 -8.09 2.73 -6.54
CA ASP A 276 -9.01 2.25 -5.50
C ASP A 276 -10.43 2.63 -5.94
N GLU A 277 -11.18 1.68 -6.52
CA GLU A 277 -12.53 1.91 -7.06
C GLU A 277 -13.60 2.10 -5.96
N CYS A 278 -13.24 1.97 -4.68
CA CYS A 278 -14.21 2.06 -3.56
C CYS A 278 -14.23 3.40 -2.84
N SER A 279 -13.31 4.33 -3.15
CA SER A 279 -13.38 5.69 -2.63
C SER A 279 -12.93 6.64 -3.73
N GLY A 280 -13.79 7.57 -4.16
CA GLY A 280 -13.49 8.57 -5.19
C GLY A 280 -12.42 9.59 -4.78
N VAL A 281 -11.24 9.12 -4.35
CA VAL A 281 -10.13 9.91 -3.82
C VAL A 281 -8.86 9.50 -4.57
N TYR A 282 -8.50 10.27 -5.59
CA TYR A 282 -7.17 10.21 -6.19
C TYR A 282 -6.16 10.79 -5.18
N ILE A 283 -5.32 9.94 -4.58
CA ILE A 283 -4.19 10.35 -3.76
C ILE A 283 -2.92 10.20 -4.60
N TYR A 284 -2.36 11.31 -5.06
CA TYR A 284 -1.01 11.36 -5.61
C TYR A 284 -0.01 11.37 -4.43
N CYS A 285 0.79 10.33 -4.30
CA CYS A 285 1.94 10.31 -3.38
C CYS A 285 3.21 10.62 -4.20
N ILE A 286 3.67 11.87 -4.13
CA ILE A 286 4.95 12.28 -4.73
C ILE A 286 6.04 11.82 -3.76
N SER A 287 6.78 10.76 -4.11
CA SER A 287 8.02 10.41 -3.42
C SER A 287 9.08 11.44 -3.79
N GLY A 288 9.38 12.34 -2.85
CA GLY A 288 10.46 13.30 -2.97
C GLY A 288 11.81 12.62 -2.79
N TYR A 289 12.45 12.22 -3.88
CA TYR A 289 13.89 12.06 -3.91
C TYR A 289 14.49 13.37 -4.41
N LYS A 290 15.22 14.06 -3.52
CA LYS A 290 16.19 15.08 -3.91
C LYS A 290 17.37 14.38 -4.59
N CYS A 291 17.77 14.86 -5.77
CA CYS A 291 19.14 14.73 -6.25
C CYS A 291 20.10 15.47 -5.31
#